data_AF-A0A3D2F3N8-F1
#
_entry.id   AF-A0A3D2F3N8-F1
#
_cell.length_a   1.000
_cell.length_b   1.000
_cell.length_c   1.000
_cell.angle_alpha   90.00
_cell.angle_beta   90.00
_cell.angle_gamma   90.00
#
_symmetry.space_group_name_H-M   'P 1'
#
loop_
_entity.id
_entity.type
_entity.pdbx_description
1 polymer ?
#
loop_
_entity_poly.entity_id
_entity_poly.type
_entity_poly.pdbx_seq_one_letter_code
_entity_poly.pdbx_strand_id
1 'polypeptide(L)'
;VEVYLNVAEFDEGVFGVEAAARHYFGVRPEALSATQAARLAAILPSPKTRSASRPTNSVRKRTRQIIDGAATIRADGRSACFES
;
A
#
# COMPACT_ATOMS: atom_id res chain seq x y z
N VAL A 1 8.92 -3.73 -13.90
CA VAL A 1 9.41 -4.50 -12.73
C VAL A 1 8.22 -4.91 -11.86
N GLU A 2 7.43 -5.89 -12.29
CA GLU A 2 6.32 -6.48 -11.52
C GLU A 2 6.77 -7.55 -10.49
N VAL A 3 8.02 -7.55 -10.03
CA VAL A 3 8.59 -8.69 -9.29
C VAL A 3 8.71 -8.48 -7.77
N TYR A 4 8.57 -7.26 -7.23
CA TYR A 4 8.86 -7.00 -5.80
C TYR A 4 7.65 -6.81 -4.85
N LEU A 5 6.40 -6.87 -5.33
CA LEU A 5 5.21 -6.72 -4.47
C LEU A 5 4.37 -8.00 -4.31
N ASN A 6 4.75 -9.09 -4.99
CA ASN A 6 3.98 -10.35 -4.98
C ASN A 6 4.36 -11.31 -3.84
N VAL A 7 5.38 -10.98 -3.03
CA VAL A 7 5.88 -11.83 -1.91
C VAL A 7 5.60 -11.22 -0.54
N ALA A 8 5.15 -9.95 -0.48
CA ALA A 8 4.89 -9.30 0.79
C ALA A 8 3.67 -9.93 1.48
N GLU A 9 3.86 -10.41 2.71
CA GLU A 9 2.78 -10.84 3.59
C GLU A 9 2.16 -9.59 4.23
N PHE A 10 0.88 -9.33 3.93
CA PHE A 10 0.13 -8.18 4.45
C PHE A 10 -0.67 -8.51 5.71
N ASP A 11 -0.91 -9.80 5.96
CA ASP A 11 -1.53 -10.37 7.15
C ASP A 11 -1.16 -11.86 7.19
N GLU A 12 -1.45 -12.56 8.29
CA GLU A 12 -1.18 -14.00 8.40
C GLU A 12 -1.83 -14.77 7.23
N GLY A 13 -1.01 -15.33 6.35
CA GLY A 13 -1.50 -16.08 5.18
C GLY A 13 -1.97 -15.23 3.99
N VAL A 14 -1.88 -13.89 4.07
CA VAL A 14 -2.33 -12.97 3.01
C VAL A 14 -1.14 -12.41 2.26
N PHE A 15 -0.84 -12.99 1.11
CA PHE A 15 0.33 -12.63 0.29
C PHE A 15 -0.04 -11.86 -0.97
N GLY A 16 0.71 -10.79 -1.23
CA GLY A 16 0.55 -9.97 -2.42
C GLY A 16 -0.63 -8.99 -2.35
N VAL A 17 -0.61 -8.00 -3.25
CA VAL A 17 -1.57 -6.88 -3.23
C VAL A 17 -2.99 -7.32 -3.57
N GLU A 18 -3.17 -8.34 -4.41
CA GLU A 18 -4.50 -8.85 -4.74
C GLU A 18 -5.21 -9.45 -3.54
N ALA A 19 -4.56 -10.38 -2.85
CA ALA A 19 -5.12 -10.99 -1.66
C ALA A 19 -5.38 -9.91 -0.59
N ALA A 20 -4.45 -8.97 -0.41
CA ALA A 20 -4.59 -7.89 0.56
C ALA A 20 -5.75 -6.93 0.25
N ALA A 21 -5.96 -6.56 -1.02
CA ALA A 21 -7.06 -5.69 -1.45
C ALA A 21 -8.43 -6.33 -1.16
N ARG A 22 -8.56 -7.63 -1.45
CA ARG A 22 -9.78 -8.40 -1.16
C ARG A 22 -9.97 -8.59 0.35
N HIS A 23 -8.91 -8.96 1.07
CA HIS A 23 -8.93 -9.22 2.52
C HIS A 23 -9.30 -7.98 3.34
N TYR A 24 -8.63 -6.85 3.11
CA TYR A 24 -8.84 -5.66 3.94
C TYR A 24 -10.00 -4.77 3.49
N PHE A 25 -10.33 -4.77 2.19
CA PHE A 25 -11.26 -3.79 1.63
C PHE A 25 -12.37 -4.38 0.76
N GLY A 26 -12.34 -5.67 0.44
CA GLY A 26 -13.35 -6.31 -0.40
C GLY A 26 -13.36 -5.82 -1.85
N VAL A 27 -12.25 -5.26 -2.34
CA VAL A 27 -12.13 -4.72 -3.71
C VAL A 27 -11.02 -5.43 -4.49
N ARG A 28 -11.09 -5.32 -5.82
CA ARG A 28 -9.97 -5.70 -6.69
C ARG A 28 -8.84 -4.66 -6.59
N PRO A 29 -7.57 -5.03 -6.86
CA PRO A 29 -6.44 -4.10 -6.81
C PRO A 29 -6.63 -2.82 -7.60
N GLU A 30 -7.23 -2.91 -8.79
CA GLU A 30 -7.44 -1.78 -9.69
C GLU A 30 -8.48 -0.78 -9.15
N ALA A 31 -9.30 -1.22 -8.19
CA ALA A 31 -10.31 -0.41 -7.53
C ALA A 31 -9.82 0.18 -6.19
N LEU A 32 -8.56 -0.04 -5.80
CA LEU A 32 -8.00 0.58 -4.61
C LEU A 32 -7.92 2.10 -4.79
N SER A 33 -8.52 2.83 -3.86
CA SER A 33 -8.23 4.26 -3.72
C SER A 33 -6.77 4.49 -3.32
N ALA A 34 -6.24 5.67 -3.62
CA ALA A 34 -4.89 6.07 -3.19
C ALA A 34 -4.68 5.91 -1.68
N THR A 35 -5.73 6.15 -0.88
CA THR A 35 -5.67 5.96 0.58
C THR A 35 -5.59 4.48 0.97
N GLN A 36 -6.36 3.60 0.33
CA GLN A 36 -6.30 2.16 0.61
C GLN A 36 -4.95 1.57 0.22
N ALA A 37 -4.44 1.92 -0.97
CA ALA A 37 -3.10 1.51 -1.41
C ALA A 37 -2.00 2.01 -0.46
N ALA A 38 -2.06 3.28 -0.04
CA ALA A 38 -1.10 3.85 0.91
C ALA A 38 -1.19 3.19 2.30
N ARG A 39 -2.37 2.74 2.74
CA ARG A 39 -2.51 1.99 3.99
C ARG A 39 -1.87 0.60 3.91
N LEU A 40 -2.05 -0.12 2.80
CA LEU A 40 -1.35 -1.39 2.57
C LEU A 40 0.17 -1.18 2.65
N ALA A 41 0.71 -0.15 1.99
CA ALA A 41 2.12 0.19 2.10
C ALA A 41 2.55 0.60 3.53
N ALA A 42 1.69 1.29 4.29
CA ALA A 42 1.99 1.76 5.64
C ALA A 42 2.08 0.64 6.70
N ILE A 43 1.47 -0.53 6.45
CA ILE A 43 1.46 -1.65 7.39
C ILE A 43 2.64 -2.62 7.20
N LEU A 44 3.29 -2.63 6.03
CA LEU A 44 4.41 -3.53 5.69
C LEU A 44 5.58 -3.58 6.69
N PRO A 45 5.90 -2.52 7.47
CA PRO A 45 6.91 -2.66 8.52
C PRO A 45 6.52 -3.60 9.65
N SER A 46 5.23 -3.84 9.87
CA SER A 46 4.70 -4.72 10.93
C SER A 46 3.27 -5.22 10.58
N PRO A 47 3.10 -6.00 9.51
CA PRO A 47 1.78 -6.34 8.95
C PRO A 47 0.94 -7.17 9.93
N LYS A 48 1.55 -8.11 10.67
CA LYS A 48 0.87 -8.97 11.65
C LYS A 48 0.20 -8.24 12.82
N THR A 49 0.60 -7.00 13.11
CA THR A 49 0.07 -6.21 14.23
C THR A 49 -0.64 -4.94 13.80
N ARG A 50 -0.59 -4.60 12.51
CA ARG A 50 -1.16 -3.37 11.96
C ARG A 50 -2.23 -3.71 10.93
N SER A 51 -3.43 -3.18 11.13
CA SER A 51 -4.54 -3.38 10.19
C SER A 51 -4.64 -2.22 9.19
N ALA A 52 -4.75 -2.54 7.89
CA ALA A 52 -5.03 -1.56 6.85
C ALA A 52 -6.51 -1.10 6.84
N SER A 53 -7.44 -1.96 7.25
CA SER A 53 -8.87 -1.64 7.37
C SER A 53 -9.21 -0.91 8.68
N ARG A 54 -8.44 -1.15 9.75
CA ARG A 54 -8.58 -0.53 11.07
C ARG A 54 -7.27 0.14 11.52
N PRO A 55 -6.82 1.21 10.84
CA PRO A 55 -5.52 1.80 11.12
C PRO A 55 -5.48 2.47 12.50
N THR A 56 -4.33 2.42 13.16
CA THR A 56 -4.02 3.25 14.32
C THR A 56 -3.69 4.68 13.89
N ASN A 57 -3.51 5.62 14.84
CA ASN A 57 -3.07 6.98 14.53
C ASN A 57 -1.70 7.01 13.83
N SER A 58 -0.78 6.13 14.23
CA SER A 58 0.55 6.02 13.61
C SER A 58 0.45 5.54 12.16
N VAL A 59 -0.40 4.56 11.87
CA VAL A 59 -0.66 4.09 10.50
C VAL A 59 -1.30 5.19 9.67
N ARG A 60 -2.27 5.93 10.21
CA ARG A 60 -2.87 7.11 9.54
C ARG A 60 -1.82 8.17 9.21
N LYS A 61 -0.92 8.50 10.14
CA LYS A 61 0.17 9.46 9.91
C LYS A 61 1.09 8.99 8.78
N ARG A 62 1.51 7.72 8.82
CA ARG A 62 2.36 7.13 7.77
C ARG A 62 1.67 7.09 6.41
N THR A 63 0.36 6.80 6.38
CA THR A 63 -0.45 6.82 5.16
C THR A 63 -0.38 8.19 4.47
N ARG A 64 -0.54 9.29 5.23
CA ARG A 64 -0.43 10.65 4.68
C ARG A 64 0.95 10.93 4.11
N GLN A 65 2.01 10.59 4.84
CA GLN A 65 3.39 10.75 4.36
C GLN A 65 3.66 10.01 3.04
N ILE A 66 3.08 8.81 2.88
CA ILE A 66 3.21 8.03 1.64
C ILE A 66 2.46 8.72 0.50
N ILE A 67 1.23 9.21 0.74
CA ILE A 67 0.45 9.93 -0.27
C ILE A 67 1.17 11.21 -0.71
N ASP A 68 1.68 11.98 0.25
CA ASP A 68 2.40 13.24 -0.01
C ASP A 68 3.67 12.95 -0.83
N GLY A 69 4.46 11.96 -0.43
CA GLY A 69 5.66 11.55 -1.17
C GLY A 69 5.35 11.07 -2.59
N ALA A 70 4.29 10.29 -2.77
CA ALA A 70 3.84 9.84 -4.09
C ALA A 70 3.37 11.00 -4.99
N ALA A 71 2.74 12.02 -4.41
CA ALA A 71 2.37 13.24 -5.14
C ALA A 71 3.61 14.02 -5.58
N THR A 72 4.62 14.15 -4.72
CA THR A 72 5.89 14.80 -5.07
C THR A 72 6.60 14.09 -6.21
N ILE A 73 6.68 12.75 -6.20
CA ILE A 73 7.31 11.97 -7.27
C ILE A 73 6.61 12.20 -8.62
N ARG A 74 5.27 12.26 -8.63
CA ARG A 74 4.50 12.56 -9.85
C ARG A 74 4.74 13.99 -10.35
N ALA A 75 4.83 14.97 -9.45
CA ALA A 75 5.03 16.37 -9.83
C ALA A 75 6.44 16.67 -10.35
N ASP A 76 7.44 15.93 -9.86
CA ASP A 76 8.87 16.12 -10.13
C ASP A 76 9.36 15.39 -11.41
N GLY A 77 8.59 14.43 -11.93
CA GLY A 77 8.93 13.67 -13.13
C GLY A 77 9.81 12.44 -12.89
N ARG A 78 10.21 12.17 -11.64
CA ARG A 78 10.92 10.93 -11.25
C ARG A 78 10.13 9.64 -11.49
N SER A 79 8.82 9.70 -11.76
CA SER A 79 8.04 8.50 -12.14
C SER A 79 8.56 7.87 -13.43
N ALA A 80 9.13 8.67 -14.34
CA ALA A 80 9.71 8.22 -15.61
C ALA A 80 10.83 7.18 -15.43
N CYS A 81 11.48 7.12 -14.25
CA CYS A 81 12.51 6.12 -13.96
C CYS A 81 11.96 4.69 -13.78
N PHE A 82 10.64 4.52 -13.61
CA PHE A 82 10.04 3.24 -13.21
C PHE A 82 8.83 2.82 -14.07
N GLU A 83 8.39 3.67 -15.00
CA GLU A 83 7.24 3.44 -15.89
C GLU A 83 7.66 2.93 -17.29
N SER A 84 8.94 2.58 -17.48
CA SER A 84 9.55 2.09 -18.75
C SER A 84 9.25 0.63 -19.08
#